data_AF-A0A9J6ESC1-F1
#
_entry.id   AF-A0A9J6ESC1-F1
#
_cell.length_a   1.000
_cell.length_b   1.000
_cell.length_c   1.000
_cell.angle_alpha   90.00
_cell.angle_beta   90.00
_cell.angle_gamma   90.00
#
_symmetry.space_group_name_H-M   'P 1'
#
loop_
_entity.id
_entity.type
_entity.pdbx_description
1 polymer ?
#
loop_
_entity_poly.entity_id
_entity_poly.type
_entity_poly.pdbx_seq_one_letter_code
_entity_poly.pdbx_strand_id
1 'polypeptide(L)'
;MSVYEEASQLFRRQFTFKASSAWRPPDPNRICSDADWCLPALQQMKTELNATKSLLNDRRALCVSGVEDLPADFVSQVEECAQYFKELQERTIRENIQWFQNDMDQPSCLRLQSVKDTVASLYIKRYECRHVGQPPLPLMQGPSTFLLRCRGWNVASFSERNGCSNWWKKHAEELRKMLDGVPLANISHKPTFHRALSDRVAPCASWIRTGRKYGKVPGLSKFCSSALLDMALMLGLSDAIDSTNDLAAMVDTSNTSLVECGRDNMRSATDIANAVSQLEFGTHLAVRLRETLSRFSAGVLYLLAGLFKTVTVTFSDVPGTWPLWKFSDVDVDCADALLEYFAMITAVEVGDTSTVLEVVPLTMLCDTKFSRFLMSVNDNILHEFVTDVLDSADSCQTSCD
;
A
#
# COMPACT_ATOMS: atom_id res chain seq x y z
N MET A 1 38.53 -0.47 -10.07
CA MET A 1 37.95 0.49 -9.10
C MET A 1 37.44 -0.30 -7.91
N SER A 2 37.83 0.06 -6.69
CA SER A 2 37.35 -0.62 -5.48
C SER A 2 35.89 -0.27 -5.18
N VAL A 3 35.18 -1.15 -4.47
CA VAL A 3 33.78 -0.92 -4.04
C VAL A 3 33.65 0.38 -3.26
N TYR A 4 34.61 0.69 -2.40
CA TYR A 4 34.60 1.89 -1.58
C TYR A 4 34.79 3.18 -2.40
N GLU A 5 35.69 3.16 -3.38
CA GLU A 5 35.91 4.31 -4.29
C GLU A 5 34.66 4.58 -5.13
N GLU A 6 34.05 3.53 -5.68
CA GLU A 6 32.81 3.62 -6.46
C GLU A 6 31.66 4.16 -5.59
N ALA A 7 31.46 3.57 -4.40
CA ALA A 7 30.46 4.03 -3.44
C ALA A 7 30.68 5.49 -3.02
N SER A 8 31.94 5.90 -2.83
CA SER A 8 32.29 7.28 -2.48
C SER A 8 31.98 8.26 -3.61
N GLN A 9 32.21 7.89 -4.86
CA GLN A 9 31.86 8.71 -6.03
C GLN A 9 30.34 8.84 -6.18
N LEU A 10 29.59 7.75 -6.00
CA LEU A 10 28.13 7.75 -6.02
C LEU A 10 27.55 8.59 -4.89
N PHE A 11 28.10 8.48 -3.67
CA PHE A 11 27.67 9.21 -2.50
C PHE A 11 27.90 10.73 -2.62
N ARG A 12 28.89 11.16 -3.41
CA ARG A 12 29.23 12.57 -3.63
C ARG A 12 28.43 13.26 -4.74
N ARG A 13 27.47 12.58 -5.39
CA ARG A 13 26.56 13.19 -6.39
C ARG A 13 25.59 14.14 -5.69
N GLN A 14 26.01 15.37 -5.46
CA GLN A 14 25.23 16.43 -4.82
C GLN A 14 25.14 17.63 -5.76
N PHE A 15 23.96 18.23 -5.88
CA PHE A 15 23.77 19.54 -6.50
C PHE A 15 23.49 20.55 -5.39
N THR A 16 24.29 21.61 -5.31
CA THR A 16 24.14 22.66 -4.29
C THR A 16 23.77 23.96 -4.95
N PHE A 17 22.60 24.48 -4.60
CA PHE A 17 22.13 25.79 -4.99
C PHE A 17 23.04 26.89 -4.42
N LYS A 18 23.49 27.81 -5.27
CA LYS A 18 24.23 29.00 -4.88
C LYS A 18 23.23 30.14 -4.66
N ALA A 19 22.89 30.35 -3.39
CA ALA A 19 21.95 31.38 -2.99
C ALA A 19 22.41 32.77 -3.46
N SER A 20 21.46 33.54 -3.97
CA SER A 20 21.64 34.93 -4.39
C SER A 20 20.69 35.82 -3.60
N SER A 21 21.09 37.07 -3.36
CA SER A 21 20.28 38.06 -2.63
C SER A 21 18.97 38.42 -3.34
N ALA A 22 18.80 38.02 -4.60
CA ALA A 22 17.58 38.20 -5.37
C ALA A 22 16.47 37.20 -4.97
N TRP A 23 16.81 36.08 -4.34
CA TRP A 23 15.87 34.98 -4.07
C TRP A 23 14.84 35.40 -3.02
N ARG A 24 13.57 35.44 -3.42
CA ARG A 24 12.45 35.71 -2.53
C ARG A 24 11.36 34.67 -2.75
N PRO A 25 10.70 34.17 -1.68
CA PRO A 25 9.56 33.29 -1.84
C PRO A 25 8.43 34.04 -2.58
N PRO A 26 7.64 33.36 -3.44
CA PRO A 26 6.47 33.96 -4.08
C PRO A 26 5.46 34.45 -3.04
N ASP A 27 4.66 35.47 -3.40
CA ASP A 27 3.58 35.97 -2.54
C ASP A 27 2.56 34.84 -2.26
N PRO A 28 2.35 34.43 -1.00
CA PRO A 28 1.44 33.35 -0.63
C PRO A 28 0.01 33.50 -1.18
N ASN A 29 -0.43 34.75 -1.41
CA ASN A 29 -1.79 35.04 -1.89
C ASN A 29 -1.95 34.84 -3.40
N ARG A 30 -0.86 34.65 -4.15
CA ARG A 30 -0.86 34.50 -5.62
C ARG A 30 -0.60 33.06 -6.08
N ILE A 31 -0.20 32.17 -5.17
CA ILE A 31 0.21 30.79 -5.49
C ILE A 31 -0.95 29.92 -6.04
N CYS A 32 -2.20 30.24 -5.72
CA CYS A 32 -3.37 29.41 -6.07
C CYS A 32 -4.39 30.07 -7.01
N SER A 33 -4.13 31.28 -7.50
CA SER A 33 -5.12 32.08 -8.24
C SER A 33 -4.84 32.24 -9.74
N ASP A 34 -3.63 31.91 -10.21
CA ASP A 34 -3.23 32.10 -11.61
C ASP A 34 -3.18 30.78 -12.40
N ALA A 35 -3.40 30.90 -13.72
CA ALA A 35 -3.47 29.78 -14.65
C ALA A 35 -2.17 28.95 -14.71
N ASP A 36 -2.32 27.65 -15.01
CA ASP A 36 -1.21 26.70 -15.20
C ASP A 36 -0.17 27.23 -16.20
N TRP A 37 1.06 27.47 -15.74
CA TRP A 37 2.15 27.88 -16.61
C TRP A 37 3.13 26.73 -16.90
N CYS A 38 3.86 26.86 -17.99
CA CYS A 38 4.73 25.85 -18.57
C CYS A 38 6.12 26.44 -18.81
N LEU A 39 7.16 25.87 -18.18
CA LEU A 39 8.55 26.12 -18.57
C LEU A 39 8.91 25.26 -19.79
N PRO A 40 9.08 25.82 -21.00
CA PRO A 40 9.29 25.03 -22.20
C PRO A 40 10.55 24.16 -22.10
N ALA A 41 11.63 24.68 -21.49
CA ALA A 41 12.87 23.94 -21.27
C ALA A 41 12.68 22.74 -20.33
N LEU A 42 12.00 22.91 -19.20
CA LEU A 42 11.69 21.80 -18.28
C LEU A 42 10.71 20.80 -18.88
N GLN A 43 9.74 21.27 -19.67
CA GLN A 43 8.82 20.38 -20.39
C GLN A 43 9.53 19.59 -21.48
N GLN A 44 10.47 20.21 -22.20
CA GLN A 44 11.32 19.53 -23.16
C GLN A 44 12.20 18.49 -22.47
N MET A 45 12.93 18.86 -21.41
CA MET A 45 13.75 17.93 -20.63
C MET A 45 12.93 16.74 -20.11
N LYS A 46 11.73 17.00 -19.63
CA LYS A 46 10.80 15.98 -19.19
C LYS A 46 10.30 15.11 -20.35
N THR A 47 10.05 15.68 -21.52
CA THR A 47 9.63 14.93 -22.71
C THR A 47 10.75 14.03 -23.20
N GLU A 48 12.00 14.49 -23.18
CA GLU A 48 13.19 13.70 -23.51
C GLU A 48 13.47 12.61 -22.47
N LEU A 49 13.34 12.94 -21.19
CA LEU A 49 13.46 11.97 -20.08
C LEU A 49 12.34 10.93 -20.18
N ASN A 50 11.11 11.36 -20.43
CA ASN A 50 9.98 10.46 -20.66
C ASN A 50 10.18 9.64 -21.93
N ALA A 51 10.73 10.17 -23.02
CA ALA A 51 11.05 9.38 -24.22
C ALA A 51 12.11 8.30 -23.91
N THR A 52 13.14 8.65 -23.14
CA THR A 52 14.16 7.70 -22.67
C THR A 52 13.58 6.68 -21.69
N LYS A 53 12.63 7.10 -20.84
CA LYS A 53 11.90 6.24 -19.90
C LYS A 53 10.80 5.43 -20.56
N SER A 54 10.26 5.86 -21.70
CA SER A 54 9.27 5.14 -22.51
C SER A 54 9.88 3.94 -23.22
N LEU A 55 11.21 3.85 -23.28
CA LEU A 55 11.93 2.58 -23.49
C LEU A 55 11.66 1.56 -22.35
N LEU A 56 10.96 1.98 -21.27
CA LEU A 56 10.53 1.20 -20.09
C LEU A 56 9.07 1.52 -19.65
N ASN A 57 8.22 2.13 -20.50
CA ASN A 57 6.81 2.55 -20.28
C ASN A 57 6.49 3.77 -19.37
N ASP A 58 5.30 4.34 -19.61
CA ASP A 58 4.95 5.77 -19.81
C ASP A 58 4.27 6.49 -18.61
N ARG A 59 4.61 7.76 -18.28
CA ARG A 59 3.89 8.63 -17.27
C ARG A 59 4.04 10.17 -17.44
N ARG A 60 2.91 10.89 -17.26
CA ARG A 60 2.68 12.37 -17.19
C ARG A 60 2.99 12.96 -15.80
N ALA A 61 2.74 14.23 -15.44
CA ALA A 61 3.31 15.51 -15.88
C ALA A 61 3.54 16.41 -14.63
N LEU A 62 4.61 17.23 -14.54
CA LEU A 62 4.83 18.23 -13.47
C LEU A 62 4.32 19.62 -13.89
N CYS A 63 3.48 20.26 -13.07
CA CYS A 63 3.02 21.66 -13.19
C CYS A 63 3.08 22.33 -11.80
N VAL A 64 3.56 23.58 -11.72
CA VAL A 64 3.59 24.43 -10.51
C VAL A 64 3.40 25.89 -10.93
N SER A 65 2.61 26.69 -10.21
CA SER A 65 2.25 28.10 -10.48
C SER A 65 3.22 29.14 -9.87
N GLY A 66 3.30 30.36 -10.45
CA GLY A 66 3.85 31.57 -9.80
C GLY A 66 5.33 31.93 -10.04
N VAL A 67 5.85 31.88 -11.27
CA VAL A 67 7.30 32.01 -11.55
C VAL A 67 7.73 33.36 -12.14
N GLU A 68 6.82 34.24 -12.55
CA GLU A 68 7.18 35.59 -13.01
C GLU A 68 7.87 36.43 -11.92
N ASP A 69 7.65 36.07 -10.64
CA ASP A 69 8.28 36.70 -9.48
C ASP A 69 9.62 36.06 -9.09
N LEU A 70 10.06 35.00 -9.77
CA LEU A 70 11.30 34.29 -9.43
C LEU A 70 12.52 34.84 -10.17
N PRO A 71 13.65 35.02 -9.49
CA PRO A 71 14.88 35.49 -10.11
C PRO A 71 15.37 34.58 -11.24
N ALA A 72 15.81 35.18 -12.34
CA ALA A 72 16.30 34.44 -13.51
C ALA A 72 17.49 33.51 -13.18
N ASP A 73 18.36 33.91 -12.24
CA ASP A 73 19.49 33.10 -11.78
C ASP A 73 19.05 31.91 -10.91
N PHE A 74 17.93 32.03 -10.18
CA PHE A 74 17.29 30.90 -9.51
C PHE A 74 16.72 29.91 -10.53
N VAL A 75 15.96 30.41 -11.51
CA VAL A 75 15.36 29.57 -12.57
C VAL A 75 16.45 28.83 -13.35
N SER A 76 17.54 29.51 -13.73
CA SER A 76 18.70 28.89 -14.38
C SER A 76 19.32 27.77 -13.53
N GLN A 77 19.47 27.96 -12.21
CA GLN A 77 20.00 26.91 -11.33
C GLN A 77 19.04 25.74 -11.15
N VAL A 78 17.72 25.98 -11.18
CA VAL A 78 16.71 24.92 -11.18
C VAL A 78 16.77 24.12 -12.48
N GLU A 79 16.97 24.78 -13.63
CA GLU A 79 17.17 24.12 -14.92
C GLU A 79 18.47 23.30 -14.94
N GLU A 80 19.58 23.85 -14.47
CA GLU A 80 20.86 23.13 -14.33
C GLU A 80 20.73 21.91 -13.40
N CYS A 81 20.02 22.07 -12.29
CA CYS A 81 19.73 21.00 -11.34
C CYS A 81 18.87 19.91 -12.00
N ALA A 82 17.80 20.30 -12.69
CA ALA A 82 16.91 19.39 -13.40
C ALA A 82 17.65 18.62 -14.50
N GLN A 83 18.51 19.30 -15.26
CA GLN A 83 19.36 18.69 -16.28
C GLN A 83 20.37 17.72 -15.67
N TYR A 84 21.03 18.09 -14.57
CA TYR A 84 21.93 17.21 -13.83
C TYR A 84 21.23 15.93 -13.37
N PHE A 85 20.05 16.04 -12.76
CA PHE A 85 19.26 14.88 -12.33
C PHE A 85 18.75 14.06 -13.52
N LYS A 86 18.32 14.69 -14.62
CA LYS A 86 17.94 14.01 -15.86
C LYS A 86 19.09 13.14 -16.37
N GLU A 87 20.31 13.69 -16.46
CA GLU A 87 21.49 12.95 -16.91
C GLU A 87 21.83 11.77 -16.00
N LEU A 88 21.70 11.94 -14.67
CA LEU A 88 21.87 10.84 -13.72
C LEU A 88 20.84 9.72 -13.95
N GLN A 89 19.58 10.09 -14.19
CA GLN A 89 18.50 9.14 -14.42
C GLN A 89 18.66 8.43 -15.77
N GLU A 90 18.93 9.16 -16.85
CA GLU A 90 19.19 8.57 -18.18
C GLU A 90 20.39 7.62 -18.13
N ARG A 91 21.47 8.00 -17.42
CA ARG A 91 22.64 7.12 -17.24
C ARG A 91 22.27 5.84 -16.51
N THR A 92 21.54 5.95 -15.39
CA THR A 92 21.06 4.78 -14.64
C THR A 92 20.18 3.87 -15.49
N ILE A 93 19.28 4.46 -16.31
CA ILE A 93 18.42 3.71 -17.23
C ILE A 93 19.27 2.96 -18.26
N ARG A 94 20.23 3.64 -18.91
CA ARG A 94 21.13 3.02 -19.90
C ARG A 94 21.98 1.91 -19.27
N GLU A 95 22.51 2.14 -18.07
CA GLU A 95 23.24 1.12 -17.30
C GLU A 95 22.32 -0.09 -17.05
N ASN A 96 21.10 0.10 -16.54
CA ASN A 96 20.16 -0.99 -16.33
C ASN A 96 19.82 -1.77 -17.61
N ILE A 97 19.65 -1.08 -18.75
CA ILE A 97 19.42 -1.73 -20.04
C ILE A 97 20.63 -2.57 -20.46
N GLN A 98 21.85 -2.03 -20.33
CA GLN A 98 23.07 -2.78 -20.61
C GLN A 98 23.20 -4.00 -19.70
N TRP A 99 22.86 -3.86 -18.42
CA TRP A 99 22.89 -4.96 -17.45
C TRP A 99 21.87 -6.04 -17.83
N PHE A 100 20.70 -5.63 -18.28
CA PHE A 100 19.67 -6.55 -18.75
C PHE A 100 20.07 -7.29 -20.04
N GLN A 101 20.75 -6.62 -20.97
CA GLN A 101 21.17 -7.22 -22.24
C GLN A 101 22.38 -8.16 -22.12
N ASN A 102 23.21 -8.00 -21.10
CA ASN A 102 24.50 -8.70 -20.98
C ASN A 102 24.48 -9.91 -20.02
N ASP A 103 23.30 -10.42 -19.62
CA ASP A 103 23.12 -11.54 -18.67
C ASP A 103 24.07 -11.45 -17.45
N MET A 104 23.70 -10.58 -16.50
CA MET A 104 24.41 -10.33 -15.25
C MET A 104 24.96 -11.60 -14.58
N ASP A 105 26.28 -11.72 -14.49
CA ASP A 105 26.92 -12.81 -13.77
C ASP A 105 26.85 -12.62 -12.24
N GLN A 106 26.81 -13.73 -11.51
CA GLN A 106 26.71 -13.75 -10.05
C GLN A 106 27.75 -12.86 -9.34
N PRO A 107 29.02 -12.79 -9.79
CA PRO A 107 30.02 -11.86 -9.26
C PRO A 107 29.62 -10.38 -9.39
N SER A 108 29.03 -9.96 -10.51
CA SER A 108 28.60 -8.57 -10.72
C SER A 108 27.41 -8.21 -9.84
N CYS A 109 26.48 -9.16 -9.62
CA CYS A 109 25.38 -8.98 -8.66
C CYS A 109 25.87 -8.77 -7.22
N LEU A 110 26.82 -9.60 -6.77
CA LEU A 110 27.43 -9.46 -5.44
C LEU A 110 28.20 -8.14 -5.30
N ARG A 111 28.91 -7.72 -6.35
CA ARG A 111 29.62 -6.44 -6.40
C ARG A 111 28.64 -5.27 -6.30
N LEU A 112 27.54 -5.28 -7.06
CA LEU A 112 26.51 -4.22 -6.98
C LEU A 112 25.92 -4.13 -5.57
N GLN A 113 25.59 -5.27 -4.96
CA GLN A 113 25.04 -5.31 -3.60
C GLN A 113 26.03 -4.70 -2.60
N SER A 114 27.31 -5.06 -2.71
CA SER A 114 28.37 -4.50 -1.87
C SER A 114 28.51 -2.99 -2.03
N VAL A 115 28.39 -2.45 -3.25
CA VAL A 115 28.38 -1.00 -3.51
C VAL A 115 27.17 -0.35 -2.85
N LYS A 116 25.96 -0.91 -2.99
CA LYS A 116 24.73 -0.40 -2.37
C LYS A 116 24.85 -0.33 -0.84
N ASP A 117 25.32 -1.41 -0.22
CA ASP A 117 25.46 -1.51 1.23
C ASP A 117 26.52 -0.51 1.75
N THR A 118 27.59 -0.32 0.99
CA THR A 118 28.63 0.67 1.30
C THR A 118 28.09 2.10 1.21
N VAL A 119 27.31 2.44 0.18
CA VAL A 119 26.66 3.76 0.04
C VAL A 119 25.68 4.02 1.20
N ALA A 120 24.85 3.04 1.54
CA ALA A 120 23.94 3.13 2.69
C ALA A 120 24.70 3.36 4.01
N SER A 121 25.80 2.63 4.21
CA SER A 121 26.64 2.77 5.40
C SER A 121 27.29 4.15 5.49
N LEU A 122 27.77 4.70 4.35
CA LEU A 122 28.30 6.06 4.27
C LEU A 122 27.23 7.10 4.64
N TYR A 123 25.98 6.89 4.20
CA TYR A 123 24.85 7.78 4.53
C TYR A 123 24.56 7.79 6.03
N ILE A 124 24.38 6.60 6.64
CA ILE A 124 24.10 6.46 8.07
C ILE A 124 25.20 7.14 8.90
N LYS A 125 26.47 6.90 8.54
CA LYS A 125 27.62 7.48 9.23
C LYS A 125 27.71 8.99 9.05
N ARG A 126 27.50 9.52 7.83
CA ARG A 126 27.67 10.94 7.49
C ARG A 126 26.65 11.83 8.19
N TYR A 127 25.40 11.36 8.27
CA TYR A 127 24.26 12.12 8.78
C TYR A 127 23.84 11.67 10.18
N GLU A 128 24.66 10.86 10.84
CA GLU A 128 24.42 10.35 12.19
C GLU A 128 23.01 9.79 12.36
N CYS A 129 22.52 9.06 11.35
CA CYS A 129 21.16 8.55 11.36
C CYS A 129 21.01 7.61 12.55
N ARG A 130 20.15 7.97 13.49
CA ARG A 130 19.79 7.13 14.63
C ARG A 130 18.52 6.36 14.30
N HIS A 131 18.44 5.15 14.83
CA HIS A 131 17.19 4.41 14.82
C HIS A 131 16.15 5.24 15.57
N VAL A 132 15.06 5.64 14.90
CA VAL A 132 13.94 6.29 15.58
C VAL A 132 13.41 5.28 16.60
N GLY A 133 13.18 5.73 17.84
CA GLY A 133 12.71 4.92 18.96
C GLY A 133 11.27 4.43 18.77
N GLN A 134 11.01 3.72 17.68
CA GLN A 134 9.91 2.77 17.62
C GLN A 134 10.24 1.63 18.59
N PRO A 135 9.26 1.03 19.29
CA PRO A 135 9.46 -0.32 19.81
C PRO A 135 9.99 -1.15 18.65
N PRO A 136 10.98 -2.03 18.87
CA PRO A 136 11.65 -2.69 17.77
C PRO A 136 10.58 -3.34 16.90
N LEU A 137 10.41 -2.84 15.67
CA LEU A 137 10.12 -3.76 14.58
C LEU A 137 11.17 -4.84 14.79
N PRO A 138 10.78 -6.11 14.95
CA PRO A 138 11.75 -7.16 15.12
C PRO A 138 12.65 -7.14 13.89
N LEU A 139 13.78 -6.44 13.99
CA LEU A 139 15.03 -6.81 13.37
C LEU A 139 15.26 -8.20 13.93
N MET A 140 14.65 -9.17 13.27
CA MET A 140 14.90 -10.57 13.50
C MET A 140 16.38 -10.77 13.22
N GLN A 141 17.20 -10.68 14.27
CA GLN A 141 18.51 -11.30 14.33
C GLN A 141 18.31 -12.81 14.50
N GLY A 142 17.52 -13.39 13.60
CA GLY A 142 17.31 -14.81 13.40
C GLY A 142 17.58 -15.11 11.93
N PRO A 143 17.68 -16.39 11.55
CA PRO A 143 18.18 -16.85 10.24
C PRO A 143 17.33 -16.44 9.02
N SER A 144 16.33 -15.58 9.18
CA SER A 144 15.43 -15.12 8.11
C SER A 144 15.96 -13.86 7.41
N THR A 145 17.17 -13.95 6.86
CA THR A 145 17.64 -13.01 5.82
C THR A 145 16.84 -13.13 4.51
N PHE A 146 15.95 -14.12 4.40
CA PHE A 146 15.19 -14.43 3.19
C PHE A 146 13.89 -13.62 3.06
N LEU A 147 13.17 -13.36 4.17
CA LEU A 147 11.94 -12.54 4.14
C LEU A 147 12.20 -11.06 3.77
N LEU A 148 13.44 -10.59 3.91
CA LEU A 148 13.89 -9.28 3.44
C LEU A 148 14.01 -9.19 1.89
N ARG A 149 14.03 -10.32 1.17
CA ARG A 149 14.06 -10.34 -0.31
C ARG A 149 12.69 -10.08 -0.94
N CYS A 150 11.60 -10.37 -0.23
CA CYS A 150 10.24 -10.10 -0.69
C CYS A 150 9.89 -8.62 -0.44
N ARG A 151 10.37 -7.72 -1.31
CA ARG A 151 9.86 -6.35 -1.39
C ARG A 151 9.16 -6.14 -2.74
N GLY A 152 7.83 -6.11 -2.73
CA GLY A 152 6.99 -5.88 -3.90
C GLY A 152 6.83 -7.14 -4.75
N TRP A 153 6.39 -6.95 -6.00
CA TRP A 153 6.24 -7.94 -7.09
C TRP A 153 7.50 -8.77 -7.46
N ASN A 154 8.35 -9.06 -6.48
CA ASN A 154 9.70 -9.62 -6.54
C ASN A 154 9.83 -10.83 -5.59
N VAL A 155 8.81 -11.70 -5.54
CA VAL A 155 9.05 -13.09 -5.10
C VAL A 155 10.01 -13.76 -6.11
N ALA A 156 9.94 -13.32 -7.37
CA ALA A 156 10.95 -13.47 -8.40
C ALA A 156 11.02 -12.18 -9.24
N SER A 157 12.22 -11.79 -9.64
CA SER A 157 12.47 -10.66 -10.54
C SER A 157 11.72 -10.84 -11.87
N PHE A 158 11.52 -9.73 -12.59
CA PHE A 158 10.91 -9.80 -13.93
C PHE A 158 11.70 -10.71 -14.89
N SER A 159 13.04 -10.70 -14.78
CA SER A 159 13.94 -11.59 -15.52
C SER A 159 13.70 -13.07 -15.17
N GLU A 160 13.64 -13.40 -13.88
CA GLU A 160 13.38 -14.78 -13.42
C GLU A 160 12.01 -15.30 -13.87
N ARG A 161 11.00 -14.43 -13.94
CA ARG A 161 9.68 -14.80 -14.48
C ARG A 161 9.66 -14.95 -16.01
N ASN A 162 10.55 -14.27 -16.72
CA ASN A 162 10.63 -14.22 -18.19
C ASN A 162 9.25 -14.03 -18.88
N GLY A 163 8.38 -13.19 -18.30
CA GLY A 163 7.01 -12.97 -18.79
C GLY A 163 6.03 -14.14 -18.59
N CYS A 164 6.42 -15.22 -17.92
CA CYS A 164 5.57 -16.37 -17.64
C CYS A 164 4.67 -16.11 -16.42
N SER A 165 3.37 -15.89 -16.63
CA SER A 165 2.39 -15.76 -15.55
C SER A 165 2.26 -17.01 -14.67
N ASN A 166 2.61 -18.18 -15.21
CA ASN A 166 2.58 -19.47 -14.52
C ASN A 166 3.93 -19.87 -13.90
N TRP A 167 4.90 -18.95 -13.80
CA TRP A 167 6.24 -19.23 -13.24
C TRP A 167 6.18 -19.93 -11.88
N TRP A 168 5.24 -19.48 -11.03
CA TRP A 168 5.04 -20.02 -9.68
C TRP A 168 4.71 -21.51 -9.66
N LYS A 169 4.06 -22.06 -10.71
CA LYS A 169 3.71 -23.49 -10.78
C LYS A 169 4.93 -24.39 -10.79
N LYS A 170 6.06 -23.91 -11.33
CA LYS A 170 7.33 -24.65 -11.35
C LYS A 170 8.14 -24.47 -10.06
N HIS A 171 7.73 -23.53 -9.20
CA HIS A 171 8.42 -23.15 -7.98
C HIS A 171 7.50 -23.30 -6.75
N ALA A 172 6.43 -24.10 -6.87
CA ALA A 172 5.42 -24.26 -5.82
C ALA A 172 6.03 -24.75 -4.51
N GLU A 173 6.92 -25.75 -4.57
CA GLU A 173 7.65 -26.26 -3.40
C GLU A 173 8.53 -25.21 -2.70
N GLU A 174 9.16 -24.31 -3.47
CA GLU A 174 9.95 -23.21 -2.88
C GLU A 174 9.03 -22.18 -2.23
N LEU A 175 7.88 -21.90 -2.86
CA LEU A 175 6.84 -21.02 -2.32
C LEU A 175 6.25 -21.57 -1.02
N ARG A 176 6.03 -22.89 -0.92
CA ARG A 176 5.60 -23.56 0.32
C ARG A 176 6.60 -23.36 1.45
N LYS A 177 7.89 -23.63 1.18
CA LYS A 177 8.95 -23.42 2.19
C LYS A 177 9.05 -21.96 2.64
N MET A 178 8.81 -21.02 1.73
CA MET A 178 8.74 -19.60 2.09
C MET A 178 7.52 -19.28 2.94
N LEU A 179 6.36 -19.84 2.60
CA LEU A 179 5.11 -19.67 3.33
C LEU A 179 5.21 -20.23 4.76
N ASP A 180 5.78 -21.43 4.94
CA ASP A 180 6.02 -22.05 6.25
C ASP A 180 6.95 -21.21 7.14
N GLY A 181 7.81 -20.38 6.52
CA GLY A 181 8.69 -19.46 7.20
C GLY A 181 8.02 -18.16 7.65
N VAL A 182 6.77 -17.89 7.25
CA VAL A 182 6.04 -16.69 7.65
C VAL A 182 5.44 -16.87 9.04
N PRO A 183 5.80 -16.02 10.02
CA PRO A 183 5.21 -16.10 11.35
C PRO A 183 3.74 -15.67 11.30
N LEU A 184 2.83 -16.61 11.59
CA LEU A 184 1.40 -16.34 11.75
C LEU A 184 1.05 -16.20 13.23
N ALA A 185 0.13 -15.28 13.51
CA ALA A 185 -0.52 -15.26 14.81
C ALA A 185 -1.39 -16.53 14.93
N ASN A 186 -1.36 -17.19 16.09
CA ASN A 186 -2.30 -18.27 16.36
C ASN A 186 -3.67 -17.64 16.63
N ILE A 187 -4.54 -17.64 15.62
CA ILE A 187 -5.87 -17.06 15.72
C ILE A 187 -6.89 -18.18 15.93
N SER A 188 -7.81 -17.96 16.88
CA SER A 188 -8.97 -18.84 17.06
C SER A 188 -9.78 -18.95 15.77
N HIS A 189 -10.46 -20.08 15.59
CA HIS A 189 -11.48 -20.28 14.53
C HIS A 189 -12.54 -19.17 14.48
N LYS A 190 -12.73 -18.45 15.59
CA LYS A 190 -13.61 -17.29 15.68
C LYS A 190 -12.87 -16.15 16.39
N PRO A 191 -12.06 -15.36 15.66
CA PRO A 191 -11.29 -14.26 16.24
C PRO A 191 -12.25 -13.21 16.82
N THR A 192 -11.99 -12.78 18.05
CA THR A 192 -12.79 -11.75 18.71
C THR A 192 -11.92 -10.62 19.21
N PHE A 193 -12.34 -9.39 18.89
CA PHE A 193 -11.79 -8.16 19.41
C PHE A 193 -12.79 -7.51 20.37
N HIS A 194 -12.32 -7.21 21.57
CA HIS A 194 -13.09 -6.46 22.56
C HIS A 194 -12.56 -5.03 22.63
N ARG A 195 -13.43 -4.06 22.37
CA ARG A 195 -13.11 -2.63 22.45
C ARG A 195 -12.85 -2.24 23.90
N ALA A 196 -11.72 -1.59 24.18
CA ALA A 196 -11.50 -0.95 25.47
C ALA A 196 -12.15 0.45 25.48
N LEU A 197 -12.61 0.92 26.65
CA LEU A 197 -13.17 2.27 26.78
C LEU A 197 -12.19 3.38 26.35
N SER A 198 -10.89 3.13 26.51
CA SER A 198 -9.81 4.03 26.07
C SER A 198 -9.65 4.13 24.55
N ASP A 199 -10.24 3.21 23.78
CA ASP A 199 -10.12 3.16 22.33
C ASP A 199 -11.14 4.07 21.63
N ARG A 200 -11.97 4.80 22.40
CA ARG A 200 -12.96 5.76 21.87
C ARG A 200 -12.24 6.98 21.30
N VAL A 201 -12.44 7.23 20.02
CA VAL A 201 -12.02 8.48 19.38
C VAL A 201 -13.17 9.02 18.54
N ALA A 202 -13.52 10.28 18.77
CA ALA A 202 -14.55 10.96 17.98
C ALA A 202 -14.00 11.23 16.57
N PRO A 203 -14.66 10.76 15.51
CA PRO A 203 -14.24 11.05 14.16
C PRO A 203 -14.44 12.52 13.82
N CYS A 204 -13.66 13.04 12.87
CA CYS A 204 -13.80 14.42 12.40
C CYS A 204 -13.62 14.54 10.88
N ALA A 205 -14.28 15.53 10.28
CA ALA A 205 -14.28 15.72 8.82
C ALA A 205 -12.87 15.79 8.19
N SER A 206 -11.88 16.33 8.91
CA SER A 206 -10.49 16.45 8.41
C SER A 206 -9.78 15.11 8.18
N TRP A 207 -10.34 14.01 8.68
CA TRP A 207 -9.81 12.67 8.47
C TRP A 207 -10.15 12.10 7.10
N ILE A 208 -11.21 12.60 6.45
CA ILE A 208 -11.66 12.09 5.17
C ILE A 208 -10.69 12.57 4.09
N ARG A 209 -10.04 11.63 3.41
CA ARG A 209 -9.16 11.94 2.27
C ARG A 209 -9.62 11.25 1.02
N THR A 210 -9.63 12.01 -0.07
CA THR A 210 -9.90 11.50 -1.40
C THR A 210 -8.60 11.26 -2.16
N GLY A 211 -8.67 10.45 -3.20
CA GLY A 211 -7.59 10.28 -4.15
C GLY A 211 -7.97 9.29 -5.24
N ARG A 212 -6.99 8.90 -6.06
CA ARG A 212 -7.26 8.08 -7.24
C ARG A 212 -7.81 6.71 -6.87
N LYS A 213 -8.81 6.24 -7.61
CA LYS A 213 -9.28 4.86 -7.55
C LYS A 213 -8.11 3.90 -7.79
N TYR A 214 -7.91 2.95 -6.88
CA TYR A 214 -7.00 1.85 -7.14
C TYR A 214 -7.62 0.94 -8.20
N GLY A 215 -6.87 0.59 -9.25
CA GLY A 215 -7.39 -0.25 -10.34
C GLY A 215 -7.62 -1.71 -9.93
N LYS A 216 -6.72 -2.27 -9.12
CA LYS A 216 -6.80 -3.60 -8.47
C LYS A 216 -6.45 -3.45 -6.98
N VAL A 217 -6.53 -4.54 -6.22
CA VAL A 217 -6.11 -4.63 -4.80
C VAL A 217 -4.83 -3.82 -4.56
N PRO A 218 -4.76 -3.00 -3.49
CA PRO A 218 -3.59 -2.18 -3.26
C PRO A 218 -2.36 -3.07 -3.07
N GLY A 219 -1.39 -2.98 -3.97
CA GLY A 219 -0.08 -3.66 -3.85
C GLY A 219 0.78 -3.15 -2.68
N LEU A 220 0.23 -2.27 -1.85
CA LEU A 220 0.85 -1.66 -0.68
C LEU A 220 -0.22 -1.53 0.41
N SER A 221 -0.43 -2.58 1.18
CA SER A 221 -1.24 -2.54 2.40
C SER A 221 -0.35 -2.37 3.63
N LYS A 222 -0.88 -1.70 4.66
CA LYS A 222 -0.29 -1.67 6.02
C LYS A 222 -1.00 -2.60 6.98
N PHE A 223 -2.02 -3.32 6.50
CA PHE A 223 -2.89 -4.17 7.29
C PHE A 223 -2.62 -5.65 7.02
N CYS A 224 -1.42 -6.00 6.55
CA CYS A 224 -0.94 -7.38 6.42
C CYS A 224 0.60 -7.37 6.27
N SER A 225 1.21 -8.56 6.35
CA SER A 225 2.58 -8.84 5.98
C SER A 225 2.79 -8.56 4.50
N SER A 226 3.82 -7.76 4.17
CA SER A 226 4.16 -7.46 2.78
C SER A 226 4.53 -8.71 1.99
N ALA A 227 5.22 -9.66 2.62
CA ALA A 227 5.63 -10.90 1.97
C ALA A 227 4.42 -11.78 1.58
N LEU A 228 3.42 -11.89 2.47
CA LEU A 228 2.18 -12.62 2.19
C LEU A 228 1.38 -11.94 1.08
N LEU A 229 1.24 -10.62 1.14
CA LEU A 229 0.53 -9.86 0.13
C LEU A 229 1.19 -10.01 -1.25
N ASP A 230 2.51 -9.91 -1.32
CA ASP A 230 3.26 -10.07 -2.56
C ASP A 230 3.08 -11.48 -3.16
N MET A 231 3.11 -12.53 -2.32
CA MET A 231 2.83 -13.91 -2.75
C MET A 231 1.37 -14.07 -3.24
N ALA A 232 0.39 -13.61 -2.47
CA ALA A 232 -1.01 -13.73 -2.84
C ALA A 232 -1.34 -12.96 -4.13
N LEU A 233 -0.79 -11.75 -4.32
CA LEU A 233 -0.95 -10.98 -5.55
C LEU A 233 -0.32 -11.69 -6.75
N MET A 234 0.84 -12.31 -6.59
CA MET A 234 1.47 -13.12 -7.63
C MET A 234 0.61 -14.31 -8.03
N LEU A 235 -0.08 -14.92 -7.06
CA LEU A 235 -0.97 -16.07 -7.26
C LEU A 235 -2.39 -15.69 -7.74
N GLY A 236 -2.65 -14.40 -8.02
CA GLY A 236 -3.91 -13.97 -8.62
C GLY A 236 -4.98 -13.52 -7.63
N LEU A 237 -4.62 -13.14 -6.40
CA LEU A 237 -5.56 -12.61 -5.39
C LEU A 237 -6.46 -11.50 -5.95
N SER A 238 -5.91 -10.62 -6.78
CA SER A 238 -6.69 -9.53 -7.39
C SER A 238 -7.85 -10.03 -8.25
N ASP A 239 -7.63 -11.11 -8.98
CA ASP A 239 -8.64 -11.67 -9.87
C ASP A 239 -9.66 -12.49 -9.05
N ALA A 240 -9.23 -13.14 -7.96
CA ALA A 240 -10.10 -13.83 -7.00
C ALA A 240 -11.07 -12.86 -6.29
N ILE A 241 -10.57 -11.71 -5.85
CA ILE A 241 -11.40 -10.63 -5.27
C ILE A 241 -12.38 -10.08 -6.31
N ASP A 242 -11.96 -10.00 -7.57
CA ASP A 242 -12.82 -9.55 -8.66
C ASP A 242 -13.86 -10.57 -9.13
N SER A 243 -13.65 -11.85 -8.83
CA SER A 243 -14.54 -12.95 -9.23
C SER A 243 -15.49 -13.41 -8.13
N THR A 244 -15.31 -12.95 -6.88
CA THR A 244 -16.21 -13.21 -5.76
C THR A 244 -17.53 -12.43 -5.98
N ASN A 245 -18.37 -12.95 -6.87
CA ASN A 245 -19.79 -12.60 -6.96
C ASN A 245 -20.53 -13.28 -5.81
N ASP A 246 -21.25 -12.48 -5.01
CA ASP A 246 -22.46 -12.79 -4.25
C ASP A 246 -22.67 -14.24 -3.79
N LEU A 247 -21.69 -14.81 -3.08
CA LEU A 247 -21.94 -15.99 -2.24
C LEU A 247 -22.60 -15.51 -0.95
N ALA A 248 -23.91 -15.29 -1.02
CA ALA A 248 -24.76 -15.11 0.13
C ALA A 248 -24.76 -16.41 0.95
N ALA A 249 -23.75 -16.58 1.81
CA ALA A 249 -23.80 -17.59 2.85
C ALA A 249 -25.06 -17.35 3.68
N MET A 250 -25.81 -18.40 3.98
CA MET A 250 -26.99 -18.33 4.85
C MET A 250 -26.57 -17.85 6.24
N VAL A 251 -26.60 -16.53 6.46
CA VAL A 251 -26.49 -15.93 7.77
C VAL A 251 -27.86 -16.10 8.42
N ASP A 252 -27.89 -16.62 9.64
CA ASP A 252 -29.09 -16.59 10.47
C ASP A 252 -29.54 -15.13 10.63
N THR A 253 -30.61 -14.76 9.94
CA THR A 253 -31.13 -13.39 9.85
C THR A 253 -31.94 -12.99 11.07
N SER A 254 -32.15 -13.91 12.01
CA SER A 254 -32.76 -13.54 13.28
C SER A 254 -31.82 -12.62 14.07
N ASN A 255 -32.21 -11.34 14.21
CA ASN A 255 -31.50 -10.28 14.93
C ASN A 255 -30.14 -9.82 14.36
N THR A 256 -29.86 -10.06 13.07
CA THR A 256 -28.62 -9.59 12.42
C THR A 256 -28.92 -8.78 11.16
N SER A 257 -28.50 -7.52 11.12
CA SER A 257 -28.52 -6.67 9.93
C SER A 257 -27.27 -6.93 9.10
N LEU A 258 -27.42 -7.44 7.87
CA LEU A 258 -26.31 -7.77 6.97
C LEU A 258 -26.08 -6.65 5.95
N VAL A 259 -24.82 -6.24 5.79
CA VAL A 259 -24.37 -5.26 4.80
C VAL A 259 -23.26 -5.87 3.95
N GLU A 260 -23.47 -5.89 2.64
CA GLU A 260 -22.45 -6.30 1.67
C GLU A 260 -21.92 -5.06 0.94
N CYS A 261 -20.64 -4.76 1.15
CA CYS A 261 -19.99 -3.57 0.61
C CYS A 261 -19.37 -3.88 -0.75
N GLY A 262 -19.65 -3.04 -1.74
CA GLY A 262 -19.18 -3.21 -3.12
C GLY A 262 -17.84 -2.52 -3.43
N ARG A 263 -17.60 -2.24 -4.73
CA ARG A 263 -16.42 -1.48 -5.21
C ARG A 263 -16.47 0.01 -4.88
N ASP A 264 -17.66 0.54 -4.68
CA ASP A 264 -17.86 1.95 -4.42
C ASP A 264 -17.82 2.20 -2.92
N ASN A 265 -16.75 2.88 -2.48
CA ASN A 265 -16.53 3.22 -1.09
C ASN A 265 -17.63 4.14 -0.55
N MET A 266 -18.14 5.09 -1.35
CA MET A 266 -19.19 6.00 -0.91
C MET A 266 -20.51 5.25 -0.76
N ARG A 267 -20.84 4.38 -1.73
CA ARG A 267 -22.02 3.52 -1.62
C ARG A 267 -21.94 2.61 -0.40
N SER A 268 -20.77 2.00 -0.16
CA SER A 268 -20.54 1.16 1.01
C SER A 268 -20.72 1.92 2.33
N ALA A 269 -20.24 3.17 2.39
CA ALA A 269 -20.47 4.05 3.54
C ALA A 269 -21.97 4.35 3.74
N THR A 270 -22.71 4.62 2.67
CA THR A 270 -24.17 4.81 2.71
C THR A 270 -24.89 3.57 3.23
N ASP A 271 -24.56 2.40 2.69
CA ASP A 271 -25.22 1.13 3.05
C ASP A 271 -24.97 0.78 4.53
N ILE A 272 -23.75 1.02 5.02
CA ILE A 272 -23.41 0.86 6.43
C ILE A 272 -24.17 1.88 7.30
N ALA A 273 -24.23 3.15 6.91
CA ALA A 273 -24.94 4.17 7.66
C ALA A 273 -26.43 3.84 7.79
N ASN A 274 -27.05 3.41 6.70
CA ASN A 274 -28.44 2.97 6.68
C ASN A 274 -28.64 1.79 7.63
N ALA A 275 -27.76 0.78 7.59
CA ALA A 275 -27.86 -0.36 8.48
C ALA A 275 -27.71 0.03 9.96
N VAL A 276 -26.73 0.90 10.28
CA VAL A 276 -26.51 1.40 11.65
C VAL A 276 -27.73 2.20 12.15
N SER A 277 -28.35 3.00 11.30
CA SER A 277 -29.54 3.81 11.67
C SER A 277 -30.78 2.99 12.03
N GLN A 278 -30.82 1.72 11.60
CA GLN A 278 -31.93 0.80 11.85
C GLN A 278 -31.62 -0.20 12.97
N LEU A 279 -30.47 -0.08 13.65
CA LEU A 279 -30.10 -1.00 14.72
C LEU A 279 -30.92 -0.74 15.99
N GLU A 280 -31.61 -1.78 16.44
CA GLU A 280 -32.26 -1.80 17.75
C GLU A 280 -31.31 -2.36 18.83
N PHE A 281 -31.59 -2.08 20.10
CA PHE A 281 -30.83 -2.63 21.21
C PHE A 281 -30.86 -4.18 21.17
N GLY A 282 -29.69 -4.80 21.27
CA GLY A 282 -29.55 -6.26 21.21
C GLY A 282 -29.46 -6.85 19.80
N THR A 283 -29.55 -6.02 18.75
CA THR A 283 -29.29 -6.46 17.36
C THR A 283 -27.79 -6.44 17.04
N HIS A 284 -27.41 -7.26 16.06
CA HIS A 284 -26.05 -7.34 15.55
C HIS A 284 -25.95 -6.71 14.17
N LEU A 285 -24.80 -6.13 13.85
CA LEU A 285 -24.45 -5.73 12.49
C LEU A 285 -23.45 -6.74 11.93
N ALA A 286 -23.71 -7.29 10.75
CA ALA A 286 -22.78 -8.12 10.01
C ALA A 286 -22.35 -7.37 8.75
N VAL A 287 -21.05 -7.22 8.53
CA VAL A 287 -20.49 -6.50 7.38
C VAL A 287 -19.57 -7.43 6.61
N ARG A 288 -19.82 -7.55 5.31
CA ARG A 288 -18.93 -8.22 4.36
C ARG A 288 -18.31 -7.16 3.45
N LEU A 289 -17.00 -7.04 3.51
CA LEU A 289 -16.21 -6.20 2.61
C LEU A 289 -15.57 -7.08 1.55
N ARG A 290 -15.39 -6.55 0.34
CA ARG A 290 -14.65 -7.26 -0.73
C ARG A 290 -13.19 -7.49 -0.39
N GLU A 291 -12.63 -6.65 0.49
CA GLU A 291 -11.27 -6.74 0.98
C GLU A 291 -11.13 -5.91 2.26
N THR A 292 -10.13 -6.22 3.08
CA THR A 292 -9.82 -5.46 4.30
C THR A 292 -8.36 -4.99 4.35
N LEU A 293 -7.75 -4.81 3.17
CA LEU A 293 -6.36 -4.39 2.94
C LEU A 293 -6.23 -2.89 2.64
N SER A 294 -7.28 -2.22 2.18
CA SER A 294 -7.29 -0.80 1.88
C SER A 294 -7.45 0.05 3.13
N ARG A 295 -7.06 1.32 3.03
CA ARG A 295 -7.22 2.28 4.14
C ARG A 295 -8.68 2.61 4.41
N PHE A 296 -9.52 2.54 3.37
CA PHE A 296 -10.94 2.77 3.50
C PHE A 296 -11.60 1.64 4.29
N SER A 297 -11.44 0.38 3.86
CA SER A 297 -12.04 -0.77 4.52
C SER A 297 -11.55 -0.93 5.96
N ALA A 298 -10.23 -0.79 6.19
CA ALA A 298 -9.66 -0.82 7.53
C ALA A 298 -10.19 0.32 8.44
N GLY A 299 -10.33 1.53 7.89
CA GLY A 299 -10.88 2.68 8.61
C GLY A 299 -12.36 2.49 8.98
N VAL A 300 -13.17 1.99 8.04
CA VAL A 300 -14.58 1.68 8.29
C VAL A 300 -14.73 0.63 9.39
N LEU A 301 -13.97 -0.46 9.31
CA LEU A 301 -14.00 -1.50 10.34
C LEU A 301 -13.57 -0.97 11.72
N TYR A 302 -12.58 -0.07 11.76
CA TYR A 302 -12.16 0.58 13.00
C TYR A 302 -13.25 1.48 13.60
N LEU A 303 -13.93 2.27 12.76
CA LEU A 303 -15.04 3.12 13.19
C LEU A 303 -16.20 2.29 13.76
N LEU A 304 -16.56 1.20 13.08
CA LEU A 304 -17.55 0.25 13.58
C LEU A 304 -17.07 -0.43 14.86
N ALA A 305 -15.82 -0.87 14.94
CA ALA A 305 -15.24 -1.41 16.17
C ALA A 305 -15.26 -0.38 17.32
N GLY A 306 -15.30 0.91 17.02
CA GLY A 306 -15.50 2.00 17.97
C GLY A 306 -16.95 2.13 18.46
N LEU A 307 -17.95 1.73 17.67
CA LEU A 307 -19.37 1.76 18.01
C LEU A 307 -19.83 0.53 18.79
N PHE A 308 -19.19 -0.63 18.61
CA PHE A 308 -19.61 -1.89 19.22
C PHE A 308 -18.61 -2.36 20.29
N LYS A 309 -19.08 -3.07 21.32
CA LYS A 309 -18.16 -3.60 22.36
C LYS A 309 -17.36 -4.79 21.84
N THR A 310 -17.95 -5.58 20.94
CA THR A 310 -17.36 -6.84 20.48
C THR A 310 -17.42 -6.93 18.96
N VAL A 311 -16.27 -7.23 18.35
CA VAL A 311 -16.14 -7.54 16.92
C VAL A 311 -15.70 -8.99 16.80
N THR A 312 -16.41 -9.77 16.00
CA THR A 312 -16.12 -11.18 15.78
C THR A 312 -16.01 -11.46 14.29
N VAL A 313 -15.01 -12.23 13.90
CA VAL A 313 -14.75 -12.57 12.51
C VAL A 313 -15.16 -14.02 12.26
N THR A 314 -15.83 -14.26 11.14
CA THR A 314 -16.17 -15.60 10.68
C THR A 314 -15.54 -15.80 9.30
N PHE A 315 -14.62 -16.76 9.20
CA PHE A 315 -14.00 -17.15 7.93
C PHE A 315 -14.96 -18.01 7.11
N SER A 316 -14.76 -18.02 5.79
CA SER A 316 -15.47 -18.90 4.88
C SER A 316 -14.55 -20.07 4.53
N ASP A 317 -15.12 -21.26 4.39
CA ASP A 317 -14.39 -22.44 3.90
C ASP A 317 -14.05 -22.35 2.39
N VAL A 318 -14.49 -21.28 1.71
CA VAL A 318 -14.21 -21.05 0.28
C VAL A 318 -12.95 -20.20 0.14
N PRO A 319 -11.87 -20.74 -0.45
CA PRO A 319 -10.60 -20.02 -0.64
C PRO A 319 -10.78 -18.66 -1.31
N GLY A 320 -10.08 -17.65 -0.83
CA GLY A 320 -10.11 -16.29 -1.39
C GLY A 320 -11.38 -15.49 -1.08
N THR A 321 -12.28 -16.02 -0.27
CA THR A 321 -13.45 -15.30 0.23
C THR A 321 -13.08 -14.48 1.47
N TRP A 322 -13.44 -13.20 1.48
CA TRP A 322 -13.20 -12.34 2.63
C TRP A 322 -14.21 -12.62 3.76
N PRO A 323 -13.79 -12.51 5.02
CA PRO A 323 -14.59 -12.95 6.15
C PRO A 323 -15.78 -12.03 6.39
N LEU A 324 -16.76 -12.57 7.12
CA LEU A 324 -17.88 -11.81 7.66
C LEU A 324 -17.49 -11.20 9.01
N TRP A 325 -17.66 -9.89 9.14
CA TRP A 325 -17.39 -9.15 10.38
C TRP A 325 -18.69 -8.92 11.13
N LYS A 326 -18.87 -9.59 12.28
CA LYS A 326 -20.04 -9.43 13.14
C LYS A 326 -19.71 -8.49 14.31
N PHE A 327 -20.51 -7.46 14.45
CA PHE A 327 -20.43 -6.44 15.48
C PHE A 327 -21.62 -6.61 16.44
N SER A 328 -21.31 -6.66 17.74
CA SER A 328 -22.28 -6.93 18.81
C SER A 328 -22.17 -5.91 19.93
N ASP A 329 -23.28 -5.72 20.64
CA ASP A 329 -23.41 -4.79 21.77
C ASP A 329 -23.14 -3.34 21.36
N VAL A 330 -24.06 -2.78 20.59
CA VAL A 330 -24.01 -1.38 20.14
C VAL A 330 -23.96 -0.41 21.32
N ASP A 331 -23.11 0.59 21.19
CA ASP A 331 -22.95 1.71 22.10
C ASP A 331 -23.76 2.90 21.58
N VAL A 332 -25.04 2.95 21.96
CA VAL A 332 -26.02 3.90 21.40
C VAL A 332 -25.59 5.35 21.59
N ASP A 333 -24.87 5.66 22.67
CA ASP A 333 -24.36 7.01 22.96
C ASP A 333 -23.39 7.54 21.90
N CYS A 334 -22.77 6.65 21.10
CA CYS A 334 -21.81 7.00 20.06
C CYS A 334 -22.40 6.85 18.63
N ALA A 335 -23.64 6.36 18.50
CA ALA A 335 -24.23 6.05 17.20
C ALA A 335 -24.48 7.32 16.38
N ASP A 336 -25.05 8.37 16.98
CA ASP A 336 -25.40 9.61 16.28
C ASP A 336 -24.16 10.29 15.67
N ALA A 337 -23.09 10.44 16.46
CA ALA A 337 -21.84 11.04 15.99
C ALA A 337 -21.21 10.24 14.84
N LEU A 338 -21.33 8.91 14.85
CA LEU A 338 -20.83 8.08 13.77
C LEU A 338 -21.72 8.17 12.52
N LEU A 339 -23.04 8.22 12.68
CA LEU A 339 -23.98 8.40 11.58
C LEU A 339 -23.78 9.76 10.89
N GLU A 340 -23.59 10.83 11.66
CA GLU A 340 -23.20 12.14 11.14
C GLU A 340 -21.89 12.07 10.36
N TYR A 341 -20.89 11.34 10.87
CA TYR A 341 -19.63 11.20 10.17
C TYR A 341 -19.74 10.39 8.87
N PHE A 342 -20.54 9.33 8.84
CA PHE A 342 -20.83 8.62 7.59
C PHE A 342 -21.59 9.51 6.60
N ALA A 343 -22.50 10.37 7.05
CA ALA A 343 -23.14 11.36 6.20
C ALA A 343 -22.13 12.36 5.61
N MET A 344 -21.08 12.72 6.34
CA MET A 344 -19.99 13.53 5.80
C MET A 344 -19.21 12.78 4.71
N ILE A 345 -18.95 11.48 4.89
CA ILE A 345 -18.26 10.63 3.89
C ILE A 345 -19.07 10.56 2.59
N THR A 346 -20.39 10.43 2.67
CA THR A 346 -21.28 10.30 1.50
C THR A 346 -21.52 11.64 0.80
N ALA A 347 -21.38 12.75 1.52
CA ALA A 347 -21.48 14.11 0.96
C ALA A 347 -20.20 14.59 0.26
N VAL A 348 -19.09 13.84 0.31
CA VAL A 348 -17.86 14.23 -0.38
C VAL A 348 -18.05 14.20 -1.89
N GLU A 349 -17.83 15.33 -2.55
CA GLU A 349 -17.79 15.38 -4.01
C GLU A 349 -16.49 14.76 -4.53
N VAL A 350 -16.63 13.75 -5.38
CA VAL A 350 -15.49 13.03 -5.94
C VAL A 350 -15.64 12.91 -7.46
N GLY A 351 -14.62 13.32 -8.21
CA GLY A 351 -14.60 13.17 -9.67
C GLY A 351 -14.48 11.70 -10.12
N ASP A 352 -14.76 11.43 -11.39
CA ASP A 352 -14.88 10.07 -11.96
C ASP A 352 -13.70 9.13 -11.69
N THR A 353 -12.50 9.67 -11.58
CA THR A 353 -11.24 8.93 -11.36
C THR A 353 -10.81 8.82 -9.91
N SER A 354 -11.55 9.44 -9.00
CA SER A 354 -11.22 9.53 -7.57
C SER A 354 -12.25 8.77 -6.71
N THR A 355 -11.86 8.43 -5.50
CA THR A 355 -12.73 7.84 -4.46
C THR A 355 -12.28 8.32 -3.09
N VAL A 356 -13.10 8.07 -2.06
CA VAL A 356 -12.69 8.23 -0.67
C VAL A 356 -11.68 7.13 -0.35
N LEU A 357 -10.44 7.50 -0.05
CA LEU A 357 -9.34 6.57 0.21
C LEU A 357 -9.19 6.25 1.68
N GLU A 358 -9.45 7.22 2.54
CA GLU A 358 -9.11 7.16 3.96
C GLU A 358 -10.22 7.87 4.73
N VAL A 359 -10.75 7.19 5.75
CA VAL A 359 -11.76 7.74 6.67
C VAL A 359 -11.26 7.80 8.12
N VAL A 360 -10.06 7.27 8.36
CA VAL A 360 -9.32 7.35 9.62
C VAL A 360 -7.84 7.55 9.25
N PRO A 361 -7.12 8.53 9.84
CA PRO A 361 -5.74 8.80 9.47
C PRO A 361 -4.88 7.55 9.66
N LEU A 362 -4.11 7.19 8.62
CA LEU A 362 -3.31 5.95 8.65
C LEU A 362 -2.35 5.90 9.84
N THR A 363 -1.74 7.05 10.19
CA THR A 363 -0.82 7.17 11.33
C THR A 363 -1.50 6.84 12.66
N MET A 364 -2.77 7.22 12.80
CA MET A 364 -3.55 6.90 13.99
C MET A 364 -3.95 5.42 13.98
N LEU A 365 -4.50 4.95 12.85
CA LEU A 365 -5.03 3.60 12.74
C LEU A 365 -3.95 2.53 12.98
N CYS A 366 -2.76 2.70 12.39
CA CYS A 366 -1.67 1.74 12.52
C CYS A 366 -1.21 1.49 13.96
N ASP A 367 -1.31 2.48 14.85
CA ASP A 367 -0.83 2.36 16.23
C ASP A 367 -1.84 1.69 17.19
N THR A 368 -3.03 1.34 16.70
CA THR A 368 -4.11 0.77 17.53
C THR A 368 -3.92 -0.71 17.85
N LYS A 369 -4.67 -1.22 18.84
CA LYS A 369 -4.80 -2.67 19.05
C LYS A 369 -5.63 -3.32 17.94
N PHE A 370 -6.60 -2.57 17.41
CA PHE A 370 -7.46 -3.01 16.34
C PHE A 370 -6.70 -3.26 15.04
N SER A 371 -5.74 -2.41 14.67
CA SER A 371 -4.92 -2.63 13.47
C SER A 371 -4.11 -3.93 13.56
N ARG A 372 -3.56 -4.25 14.73
CA ARG A 372 -2.85 -5.53 14.96
C ARG A 372 -3.79 -6.73 14.86
N PHE A 373 -5.01 -6.61 15.38
CA PHE A 373 -6.05 -7.62 15.21
C PHE A 373 -6.42 -7.80 13.73
N LEU A 374 -6.67 -6.70 13.02
CA LEU A 374 -6.98 -6.71 11.58
C LEU A 374 -5.83 -7.31 10.76
N MET A 375 -4.58 -6.95 11.06
CA MET A 375 -3.39 -7.53 10.43
C MET A 375 -3.35 -9.04 10.60
N SER A 376 -3.61 -9.54 11.80
CA SER A 376 -3.61 -10.98 12.05
C SER A 376 -4.69 -11.70 11.22
N VAL A 377 -5.91 -11.13 11.17
CA VAL A 377 -7.01 -11.68 10.36
C VAL A 377 -6.65 -11.70 8.88
N ASN A 378 -6.09 -10.60 8.36
CA ASN A 378 -5.68 -10.50 6.96
C ASN A 378 -4.52 -11.45 6.63
N ASP A 379 -3.54 -11.59 7.51
CA ASP A 379 -2.42 -12.52 7.29
C ASP A 379 -2.90 -13.97 7.20
N ASN A 380 -3.87 -14.36 8.04
CA ASN A 380 -4.49 -15.68 7.94
C ASN A 380 -5.22 -15.90 6.61
N ILE A 381 -6.03 -14.94 6.15
CA ILE A 381 -6.75 -15.04 4.87
C ILE A 381 -5.76 -15.16 3.71
N LEU A 382 -4.72 -14.34 3.71
CA LEU A 382 -3.70 -14.35 2.65
C LEU A 382 -2.92 -15.66 2.67
N HIS A 383 -2.60 -16.18 3.85
CA HIS A 383 -1.90 -17.44 4.00
C HIS A 383 -2.76 -18.60 3.48
N GLU A 384 -4.01 -18.72 3.92
CA GLU A 384 -4.96 -19.74 3.47
C GLU A 384 -5.14 -19.70 1.95
N PHE A 385 -5.37 -18.50 1.38
CA PHE A 385 -5.44 -18.33 -0.07
C PHE A 385 -4.19 -18.82 -0.79
N VAL A 386 -3.00 -18.49 -0.30
CA VAL A 386 -1.73 -18.94 -0.90
C VAL A 386 -1.61 -20.47 -0.78
N THR A 387 -1.92 -21.05 0.37
CA THR A 387 -1.91 -22.50 0.59
C THR A 387 -2.83 -23.21 -0.40
N ASP A 388 -4.09 -22.78 -0.51
CA ASP A 388 -5.10 -23.41 -1.36
C ASP A 388 -4.73 -23.36 -2.84
N VAL A 389 -4.18 -22.23 -3.31
CA VAL A 389 -3.74 -22.10 -4.70
C VAL A 389 -2.54 -23.01 -4.99
N LEU A 390 -1.61 -23.15 -4.04
CA LEU A 390 -0.47 -24.06 -4.19
C LEU A 390 -0.92 -25.53 -4.17
N ASP A 391 -1.82 -25.92 -3.25
CA ASP A 391 -2.39 -27.28 -3.15
C ASP A 391 -3.18 -27.67 -4.40
N SER A 392 -3.96 -26.73 -4.94
CA SER A 392 -4.72 -26.94 -6.17
C SER A 392 -3.81 -27.19 -7.39
N ALA A 393 -2.58 -26.64 -7.41
CA ALA A 393 -1.66 -26.84 -8.52
C ALA A 393 -1.12 -28.27 -8.61
N ASP A 394 -0.95 -28.95 -7.48
CA ASP A 394 -0.44 -30.32 -7.41
C ASP A 394 -1.48 -31.33 -7.91
N SER A 395 -2.75 -31.12 -7.55
CA SER A 395 -3.85 -31.98 -8.01
C SER A 395 -4.02 -31.99 -9.54
N CYS A 396 -3.71 -30.87 -10.22
CA CYS A 396 -3.73 -30.78 -11.68
C CYS A 396 -2.51 -31.44 -12.36
N GLN A 397 -1.38 -31.62 -11.66
CA GLN A 397 -0.21 -32.30 -12.22
C GLN A 397 -0.37 -33.83 -12.17
N THR A 398 -1.04 -34.36 -11.15
CA THR A 398 -1.30 -35.80 -11.01
C THR A 398 -2.41 -36.35 -11.91
N SER A 399 -3.21 -35.50 -12.55
CA SER A 399 -4.31 -35.91 -13.45
C SER A 399 -3.92 -36.00 -14.93
N CYS A 400 -2.65 -35.78 -15.27
CA CYS A 400 -2.14 -35.82 -16.65
C CYS A 400 -1.16 -36.96 -16.92
N ASP A 401 -0.99 -37.91 -15.99
CA ASP A 401 -0.19 -39.13 -16.17
C ASP A 401 -1.08 -40.37 -16.43
#